data_AF-A0A1M5VUD3-F1
#
_entry.id   AF-A0A1M5VUD3-F1
#
_cell.length_a   1.000
_cell.length_b   1.000
_cell.length_c   1.000
_cell.angle_alpha   90.00
_cell.angle_beta   90.00
_cell.angle_gamma   90.00
#
_symmetry.space_group_name_H-M   'P 1'
#
loop_
_entity.id
_entity.type
_entity.pdbx_description
1 polymer ?
#
loop_
_entity_poly.entity_id
_entity_poly.type
_entity_poly.pdbx_seq_one_letter_code
_entity_poly.pdbx_strand_id
1 'polypeptide(L)'
;MAELRTAVSRLRRELAAHPAEFPDRVIAEDELAALAAMAAHGIPEIPRLRRSLLLVAGAIGSVSALARGLSDVRDAVELFGETPRR
;
A
#
# COMPACT_ATOMS: atom_id res chain seq x y z
N MET A 1 -9.44 2.72 9.97
CA MET A 1 -8.00 3.02 10.23
C MET A 1 -7.16 1.80 10.57
N ALA A 2 -7.58 0.94 11.50
CA ALA A 2 -6.78 -0.22 11.91
C ALA A 2 -6.51 -1.20 10.76
N GLU A 3 -7.50 -1.50 9.91
CA GLU A 3 -7.36 -2.45 8.80
C GLU A 3 -6.31 -2.03 7.77
N LEU A 4 -6.35 -0.78 7.27
CA LEU A 4 -5.33 -0.25 6.36
C LEU A 4 -3.93 -0.25 6.98
N ARG A 5 -3.81 0.12 8.26
CA ARG A 5 -2.50 0.06 8.94
C ARG A 5 -1.97 -1.38 9.04
N THR A 6 -2.84 -2.34 9.31
CA THR A 6 -2.48 -3.76 9.37
C THR A 6 -2.07 -4.29 8.00
N ALA A 7 -2.85 -3.99 6.95
CA ALA A 7 -2.56 -4.41 5.58
C ALA A 7 -1.22 -3.82 5.07
N VAL A 8 -0.99 -2.52 5.27
CA VAL A 8 0.27 -1.86 4.90
C VAL A 8 1.45 -2.44 5.68
N SER A 9 1.31 -2.68 6.98
CA SER A 9 2.38 -3.27 7.80
C SER A 9 2.72 -4.69 7.37
N ARG A 10 1.73 -5.47 6.92
CA ARG A 10 1.92 -6.80 6.37
C ARG A 10 2.67 -6.75 5.04
N LEU A 11 2.20 -5.94 4.10
CA LEU A 11 2.84 -5.79 2.78
C LEU A 11 4.30 -5.34 2.89
N ARG A 12 4.62 -4.42 3.82
CA ARG A 12 6.01 -4.03 4.12
C ARG A 12 6.88 -5.20 4.58
N ARG A 13 6.34 -6.07 5.43
CA ARG A 13 7.06 -7.28 5.88
C ARG A 13 7.26 -8.27 4.76
N GLU A 14 6.25 -8.48 3.92
CA GLU A 14 6.33 -9.35 2.75
C GLU A 14 7.36 -8.83 1.75
N LEU A 15 7.39 -7.52 1.47
CA LEU A 15 8.38 -6.88 0.61
C LEU A 15 9.80 -6.98 1.19
N ALA A 16 9.97 -6.70 2.48
CA ALA A 16 11.27 -6.79 3.14
C ALA A 16 11.84 -8.22 3.15
N ALA A 17 10.98 -9.22 3.33
CA ALA A 17 11.34 -10.63 3.30
C ALA A 17 11.50 -11.19 1.88
N HIS A 18 11.12 -10.42 0.84
CA HIS A 18 11.18 -10.90 -0.52
C HIS A 18 12.64 -10.84 -1.04
N PRO A 19 13.19 -11.99 -1.52
CA PRO A 19 14.59 -12.07 -1.93
C PRO A 19 14.86 -11.50 -3.33
N ALA A 20 13.82 -11.20 -4.12
CA ALA A 20 14.03 -10.64 -5.45
C ALA A 20 14.54 -9.20 -5.39
N GLU A 21 15.53 -8.90 -6.22
CA GLU A 21 15.99 -7.54 -6.46
C GLU A 21 15.07 -6.90 -7.50
N PHE A 22 14.22 -5.99 -7.03
CA PHE A 22 13.37 -5.18 -7.91
C PHE A 22 14.13 -3.93 -8.34
N PRO A 23 14.08 -3.54 -9.63
CA PRO A 23 14.71 -2.31 -10.12
C PRO A 23 14.31 -1.08 -9.28
N ASP A 24 13.03 -1.06 -8.86
CA ASP A 24 12.43 0.07 -8.14
C ASP A 24 12.07 -0.29 -6.69
N ARG A 25 12.78 -1.25 -6.07
CA ARG A 25 12.50 -1.70 -4.68
C ARG A 25 12.44 -0.55 -3.68
N VAL A 26 13.43 0.35 -3.76
CA VAL A 26 13.53 1.50 -2.85
C VAL A 26 12.31 2.42 -3.01
N ILE A 27 11.87 2.65 -4.24
CA ILE A 27 10.67 3.45 -4.54
C ILE A 27 9.43 2.79 -3.92
N ALA A 28 9.28 1.47 -4.06
CA ALA A 28 8.17 0.74 -3.47
C ALA A 28 8.17 0.81 -1.93
N GLU A 29 9.34 0.68 -1.30
CA GLU A 29 9.51 0.78 0.15
C GLU A 29 9.18 2.19 0.67
N ASP A 30 9.66 3.23 -0.02
CA ASP A 30 9.39 4.64 0.32
C ASP A 30 7.89 4.98 0.19
N GLU A 31 7.25 4.57 -0.91
CA GLU A 31 5.82 4.78 -1.11
C GLU A 31 4.98 4.01 -0.07
N LEU A 32 5.38 2.80 0.32
CA LEU A 32 4.74 2.06 1.41
C LEU A 32 4.91 2.74 2.77
N ALA A 33 6.06 3.38 3.02
CA ALA A 33 6.28 4.16 4.22
C ALA A 33 5.38 5.42 4.23
N ALA A 34 5.22 6.10 3.09
CA ALA A 34 4.30 7.22 2.94
C ALA A 34 2.83 6.78 3.17
N LEU A 35 2.44 5.63 2.61
CA LEU A 35 1.11 5.01 2.84
C LEU A 35 0.87 4.73 4.33
N ALA A 36 1.86 4.18 5.03
CA ALA A 36 1.77 3.91 6.46
C ALA A 36 1.63 5.20 7.28
N ALA A 37 2.37 6.25 6.94
CA ALA A 37 2.27 7.55 7.59
C ALA A 37 0.88 8.17 7.38
N MET A 38 0.38 8.19 6.14
CA MET A 38 -0.97 8.69 5.84
C MET A 38 -2.06 7.91 6.60
N ALA A 39 -1.93 6.59 6.70
CA ALA A 39 -2.86 5.75 7.47
C ALA A 39 -2.75 5.98 9.00
N ALA A 40 -1.59 6.42 9.50
CA ALA A 40 -1.36 6.72 10.91
C ALA A 40 -1.90 8.10 11.32
N HIS A 41 -1.79 9.12 10.45
CA HIS A 41 -2.13 10.51 10.75
C HIS A 41 -3.63 10.85 10.69
N GLY A 42 -4.52 9.88 10.38
CA GLY A 42 -5.95 10.02 10.66
C GLY A 42 -6.80 10.69 9.56
N ILE A 43 -6.21 11.39 8.58
CA ILE A 43 -6.95 11.97 7.44
C ILE A 43 -6.21 11.67 6.12
N PRO A 44 -6.21 10.42 5.64
CA PRO A 44 -5.61 10.09 4.37
C PRO A 44 -6.48 10.62 3.22
N GLU A 45 -5.86 11.36 2.30
CA GLU A 45 -6.49 11.76 1.04
C GLU A 45 -6.66 10.52 0.13
N ILE A 46 -7.90 10.08 -0.11
CA ILE A 46 -8.19 8.91 -0.97
C ILE A 46 -7.46 8.94 -2.32
N PRO A 47 -7.42 10.07 -3.06
CA PRO A 47 -6.70 10.13 -4.33
C PRO A 47 -5.19 9.90 -4.16
N ARG A 48 -4.62 10.36 -3.05
CA ARG A 48 -3.20 10.22 -2.73
C ARG A 48 -2.87 8.78 -2.33
N LEU A 49 -3.71 8.12 -1.53
CA LEU A 49 -3.58 6.69 -1.21
C LEU A 49 -3.60 5.84 -2.48
N ARG A 50 -4.55 6.09 -3.38
CA ARG A 50 -4.66 5.37 -4.66
C ARG A 50 -3.44 5.59 -5.54
N ARG A 51 -2.93 6.82 -5.61
CA ARG A 51 -1.70 7.14 -6.35
C ARG A 51 -0.50 6.37 -5.81
N SER A 52 -0.24 6.42 -4.49
CA SER A 52 0.88 5.68 -3.89
C SER A 52 0.75 4.18 -4.11
N LEU A 53 -0.47 3.61 -4.01
CA LEU A 53 -0.69 2.20 -4.30
C LEU A 53 -0.36 1.83 -5.75
N LEU A 54 -0.70 2.68 -6.72
CA LEU A 54 -0.35 2.47 -8.12
C LEU A 54 1.16 2.55 -8.36
N LEU A 55 1.86 3.44 -7.67
CA LEU A 55 3.33 3.54 -7.74
C LEU A 55 3.99 2.28 -7.17
N VAL A 56 3.52 1.80 -6.02
CA VAL A 56 3.96 0.52 -5.42
C VAL A 56 3.73 -0.64 -6.40
N ALA A 57 2.54 -0.71 -7.02
CA ALA A 57 2.21 -1.74 -8.00
C ALA A 57 3.11 -1.70 -9.24
N GLY A 58 3.42 -0.49 -9.75
CA GLY A 58 4.32 -0.30 -10.88
C GLY A 58 5.77 -0.66 -10.57
N ALA A 59 6.24 -0.31 -9.37
CA ALA A 59 7.62 -0.56 -8.92
C ALA A 59 7.90 -2.04 -8.60
N ILE A 60 6.89 -2.77 -8.10
CA ILE A 60 6.99 -4.20 -7.78
C ILE A 60 6.69 -5.07 -9.03
N GLY A 61 5.83 -4.61 -9.95
CA GLY A 61 5.38 -5.37 -11.11
C GLY A 61 4.41 -6.52 -10.76
N SER A 62 4.24 -7.48 -11.68
CA SER A 62 3.30 -8.62 -11.56
C SER A 62 3.80 -9.75 -10.65
N VAL A 63 4.36 -9.42 -9.47
CA VAL A 63 4.90 -10.43 -8.54
C VAL A 63 3.76 -11.08 -7.78
N SER A 64 3.48 -12.34 -8.12
CA SER A 64 2.38 -13.12 -7.53
C SER A 64 2.48 -13.27 -6.01
N ALA A 65 3.70 -13.31 -5.46
CA ALA A 65 3.94 -13.41 -4.01
C ALA A 65 3.47 -12.17 -3.22
N LEU A 66 3.46 -10.99 -3.86
CA LEU A 66 3.05 -9.72 -3.25
C LEU A 66 1.63 -9.32 -3.65
N ALA A 67 1.03 -10.01 -4.64
CA ALA A 67 -0.30 -9.72 -5.15
C ALA A 67 -1.38 -9.75 -4.05
N ARG A 68 -1.30 -10.72 -3.11
CA ARG A 68 -2.27 -10.82 -2.02
C ARG A 68 -2.18 -9.64 -1.05
N GLY A 69 -0.97 -9.28 -0.61
CA GLY A 69 -0.78 -8.12 0.26
C GLY A 69 -1.18 -6.81 -0.43
N LEU A 70 -0.95 -6.70 -1.74
CA LEU A 70 -1.37 -5.55 -2.54
C LEU A 70 -2.90 -5.43 -2.66
N SER A 71 -3.60 -6.56 -2.87
CA SER A 71 -5.06 -6.63 -2.87
C SER A 71 -5.65 -6.25 -1.51
N ASP A 72 -5.11 -6.78 -0.42
CA ASP A 72 -5.58 -6.45 0.94
C ASP A 72 -5.47 -4.93 1.21
N VAL A 73 -4.39 -4.27 0.75
CA VAL A 73 -4.23 -2.81 0.86
C VAL A 73 -5.22 -2.06 -0.04
N ARG A 74 -5.44 -2.55 -1.26
CA ARG A 74 -6.43 -1.97 -2.19
C ARG A 74 -7.82 -1.97 -1.59
N ASP A 75 -8.28 -3.11 -1.11
CA ASP A 75 -9.61 -3.27 -0.53
C ASP A 75 -9.77 -2.36 0.69
N ALA A 76 -8.73 -2.29 1.53
CA ALA A 76 -8.72 -1.38 2.66
C ALA A 76 -8.84 0.10 2.22
N VAL A 77 -8.15 0.54 1.16
CA VAL A 77 -8.26 1.90 0.59
C VAL A 77 -9.65 2.16 0.00
N GLU A 78 -10.25 1.19 -0.68
CA GLU A 78 -11.59 1.30 -1.25
C GLU A 78 -12.66 1.50 -0.16
N LEU A 79 -12.56 0.77 0.96
CA LEU A 79 -13.42 0.95 2.13
C LEU A 79 -13.38 2.36 2.73
N PHE A 80 -12.24 3.08 2.65
CA PHE A 80 -12.21 4.50 3.04
C PHE A 80 -12.92 5.40 2.03
N GLY A 81 -12.87 5.06 0.75
CA GLY A 81 -13.46 5.85 -0.34
C GLY A 81 -14.98 5.70 -0.46
N GLU A 82 -15.55 4.64 0.10
CA GLU A 82 -17.00 4.38 0.13
C GLU A 82 -17.74 5.14 1.24
N THR A 83 -17.05 5.82 2.17
CA THR A 83 -17.72 6.73 3.09
C THR A 83 -18.37 7.84 2.25
N PRO A 84 -19.71 7.93 2.17
CA PRO A 84 -20.35 8.86 1.24
C PRO A 84 -19.93 10.27 1.64
N ARG A 85 -19.32 11.01 0.72
CA ARG A 85 -19.26 12.48 0.84
C ARG A 85 -20.71 12.96 0.93
N ARG A 86 -21.16 13.27 2.13
CA ARG A 86 -22.36 14.07 2.36
C ARG A 86 -21.92 15.50 2.61
#